data_AF-A0A538K6X3-F1
#
_entry.id   AF-A0A538K6X3-F1
#
_cell.length_a   1.000
_cell.length_b   1.000
_cell.length_c   1.000
_cell.angle_alpha   90.00
_cell.angle_beta   90.00
_cell.angle_gamma   90.00
#
_symmetry.space_group_name_H-M   'P 1'
#
loop_
_entity.id
_entity.type
_entity.pdbx_description
1 polymer ?
#
loop_
_entity_poly.entity_id
_entity_poly.type
_entity_poly.pdbx_seq_one_letter_code
_entity_poly.pdbx_strand_id
1 'polypeptide(L)' 'MPDDQRRVVVWRLLEGRPFAEIAGRLGTSEEACRMRFVRGLRALREAFERERATP' A
#
# COMPACT_ATOMS: atom_id res chain seq x y z
N MET A 1 -6.66 7.23 0.33
CA MET A 1 -6.17 5.87 -0.01
C MET A 1 -7.18 4.84 0.49
N PRO A 2 -7.60 3.87 -0.34
CA PRO A 2 -8.48 2.75 0.06
C PRO A 2 -7.82 1.81 1.10
N ASP A 3 -8.63 1.14 1.92
CA ASP A 3 -8.15 0.37 3.08
C ASP A 3 -7.29 -0.84 2.72
N ASP A 4 -7.63 -1.57 1.66
CA ASP A 4 -6.78 -2.67 1.19
C ASP A 4 -5.40 -2.19 0.74
N GLN A 5 -5.32 -1.02 0.09
CA GLN A 5 -4.03 -0.44 -0.32
C GLN A 5 -3.22 -0.02 0.90
N ARG A 6 -3.88 0.61 1.89
CA ARG A 6 -3.27 1.01 3.16
C ARG A 6 -2.69 -0.20 3.90
N ARG A 7 -3.48 -1.26 4.05
CA ARG A 7 -3.06 -2.50 4.75
C ARG A 7 -1.86 -3.14 4.07
N VAL A 8 -1.87 -3.26 2.74
CA VAL A 8 -0.74 -3.79 1.98
C VAL A 8 0.51 -2.93 2.17
N VAL A 9 0.39 -1.60 2.13
CA VAL A 9 1.53 -0.70 2.36
C VAL A 9 2.10 -0.85 3.77
N VAL A 10 1.27 -0.85 4.80
CA VAL A 10 1.72 -1.00 6.20
C VAL A 10 2.45 -2.33 6.38
N TRP A 11 1.82 -3.44 6.02
CA TRP A 11 2.40 -4.77 6.21
C TRP A 11 3.68 -4.99 5.39
N ARG A 12 3.76 -4.43 4.18
CA ARG A 12 4.95 -4.61 3.33
C ARG A 12 6.10 -3.68 3.72
N LEU A 13 5.81 -2.41 4.01
CA LEU A 13 6.82 -1.37 4.21
C LEU A 13 7.29 -1.28 5.67
N LEU A 14 6.36 -1.41 6.63
CA LEU A 14 6.66 -1.27 8.05
C LEU A 14 6.95 -2.61 8.73
N GLU A 15 6.24 -3.67 8.32
CA GLU A 15 6.40 -5.01 8.93
C GLU A 15 7.23 -5.97 8.07
N GLY A 16 7.63 -5.59 6.85
CA GLY A 16 8.49 -6.41 5.99
C GLY A 16 7.87 -7.71 5.46
N ARG A 17 6.55 -7.88 5.56
CA ARG A 17 5.89 -9.14 5.16
C ARG A 17 5.98 -9.40 3.65
N PRO A 18 6.15 -10.66 3.21
CA PRO A 18 6.13 -11.01 1.79
C PRO A 18 4.72 -10.88 1.20
N PHE A 19 4.63 -10.57 -0.10
CA PHE A 19 3.33 -10.40 -0.78
C PHE A 19 2.46 -11.66 -0.73
N ALA A 20 3.06 -12.84 -0.74
CA ALA A 20 2.38 -14.14 -0.55
C ALA A 20 1.54 -14.17 0.74
N GLU A 21 2.16 -13.80 1.86
CA GLU A 21 1.50 -13.82 3.17
C GLU A 21 0.39 -12.77 3.26
N ILE A 22 0.67 -11.56 2.74
CA ILE A 22 -0.29 -10.46 2.67
C ILE A 22 -1.51 -10.87 1.82
N ALA A 23 -1.27 -11.52 0.68
CA ALA A 23 -2.30 -11.99 -0.23
C ALA A 23 -3.22 -13.03 0.43
N GLY A 24 -2.63 -13.99 1.15
CA GLY A 24 -3.38 -14.96 1.96
C GLY A 24 -4.25 -14.30 3.02
N ARG A 25 -3.72 -13.31 3.75
CA ARG A 25 -4.47 -12.55 4.77
C ARG A 25 -5.63 -11.73 4.22
N LEU A 26 -5.53 -11.28 2.96
CA LEU A 26 -6.54 -10.46 2.30
C LEU A 26 -7.49 -11.27 1.40
N GLY A 27 -7.29 -12.59 1.27
CA GLY A 27 -8.08 -13.42 0.37
C GLY A 27 -7.96 -13.00 -1.10
N THR A 28 -6.77 -12.60 -1.54
CA THR A 28 -6.52 -12.07 -2.89
C THR A 28 -5.26 -12.70 -3.50
N SER A 29 -4.94 -12.37 -4.76
CA SER A 29 -3.71 -12.85 -5.39
C SER A 29 -2.51 -11.99 -5.02
N GLU A 30 -1.31 -12.58 -5.06
CA GLU A 30 -0.06 -11.82 -4.88
C GLU A 30 0.07 -10.65 -5.85
N GLU A 31 -0.33 -10.86 -7.10
CA GLU A 31 -0.31 -9.84 -8.15
C GLU A 31 -1.22 -8.65 -7.79
N ALA A 32 -2.42 -8.94 -7.28
CA ALA A 32 -3.32 -7.90 -6.80
C ALA A 32 -2.74 -7.14 -5.59
N CYS A 33 -2.01 -7.83 -4.70
CA CYS A 33 -1.26 -7.16 -3.63
C CYS A 33 -0.14 -6.25 -4.16
N ARG A 34 0.67 -6.69 -5.14
CA ARG A 34 1.69 -5.82 -5.76
C ARG A 34 1.09 -4.57 -6.38
N MET A 35 -0.02 -4.72 -7.12
CA MET A 35 -0.73 -3.59 -7.72
C MET A 35 -1.29 -2.63 -6.67
N ARG A 36 -1.90 -3.16 -5.60
CA ARG A 36 -2.37 -2.35 -4.48
C ARG A 36 -1.23 -1.61 -3.77
N PHE A 37 -0.07 -2.24 -3.61
CA PHE A 37 1.11 -1.64 -3.01
C PHE A 37 1.60 -0.44 -3.82
N VAL A 38 1.81 -0.61 -5.13
CA VAL A 38 2.26 0.47 -6.03
C VAL A 38 1.27 1.63 -6.03
N ARG A 39 -0.04 1.34 -6.10
CA ARG A 39 -1.09 2.37 -6.03
C ARG A 39 -1.12 3.09 -4.68
N GLY A 40 -0.93 2.35 -3.59
CA GLY A 40 -0.84 2.92 -2.24
C GLY A 40 0.35 3.86 -2.07
N LEU A 41 1.54 3.49 -2.59
CA LEU A 41 2.71 4.37 -2.58
C LEU A 41 2.50 5.64 -3.39
N ARG A 42 1.85 5.56 -4.55
CA ARG A 42 1.49 6.76 -5.35
C ARG A 42 0.56 7.68 -4.56
N ALA A 43 -0.49 7.12 -3.95
CA ALA A 43 -1.42 7.91 -3.14
C ALA A 43 -0.75 8.56 -1.93
N LEU A 44 0.23 7.90 -1.28
CA LEU A 44 1.03 8.47 -0.20
C LEU A 44 1.91 9.63 -0.69
N ARG A 45 2.59 9.44 -1.83
CA ARG A 45 3.41 10.48 -2.45
C ARG A 45 2.59 11.73 -2.75
N GLU A 46 1.45 11.56 -3.43
CA GLU A 46 0.55 12.67 -3.76
C GLU A 46 0.03 13.38 -2.50
N ALA A 47 -0.20 12.65 -1.41
CA ALA A 47 -0.62 13.24 -0.14
C ALA A 47 0.49 14.12 0.46
N PHE A 48 1.73 13.63 0.51
CA PHE A 48 2.87 14.42 0.99
C PHE A 48 3.20 15.61 0.09
N GLU A 49 3.02 15.48 -1.23
CA GLU A 49 3.20 16.59 -2.16
C GLU A 49 2.15 17.68 -1.93
N ARG A 50 0.87 17.32 -1.69
CA ARG A 50 -0.18 18.29 -1.32
C ARG A 50 0.09 18.97 0.00
N GLU A 51 0.54 18.21 1.00
CA GLU A 51 0.87 18.76 2.33
C GLU A 51 2.05 19.75 2.25
N ARG A 52 3.10 19.42 1.51
CA ARG A 52 4.22 20.34 1.23
C ARG A 52 3.83 21.58 0.42
N ALA A 53 2.77 21.51 -0.38
CA ALA A 53 2.25 22.62 -1.16
C ALA A 53 1.29 23.53 -0.36
N THR A 54 1.03 23.21 0.91
CA THR A 54 0.25 24.05 1.82
C THR A 54 1.23 24.97 2.59
N PRO A 55 1.14 26.30 2.44
CA PRO A 55 2.08 27.24 3.07
C PRO A 55 1.97 27.30 4.59
#